data_AF-R9I7U0-F1
#
_entry.id   AF-R9I7U0-F1
#
_cell.length_a   1.000
_cell.length_b   1.000
_cell.length_c   1.000
_cell.angle_alpha   90.00
_cell.angle_beta   90.00
_cell.angle_gamma   90.00
#
_symmetry.space_group_name_H-M   'P 1'
#
loop_
_entity.id
_entity.type
_entity.pdbx_description
1 polymer ?
#
loop_
_entity_poly.entity_id
_entity_poly.type
_entity_poly.pdbx_seq_one_letter_code
_entity_poly.pdbx_strand_id
1 'polypeptide(L)'
;MKYKKSPLDSFLQQRISDNARELKNTLNETLQTEQDCLEQIRLSLNHCKKNIADIERQVKKCSLASLPVYEAKKAAFKDNLTIWNMLGHIQMASIEMKEYLKRLSVENIDEWEQRDVIKSAYTAIYETSKKLVDTTGNIIKFIQHYFPSYDYGTFAVAKKELTRFREQNTAELTRVRNGIDAHRDVEVSTQIDLIEGLHLAEAVQLIIDYGNIVNKLGNVTNPIIELGIKRLQACF
;
A
#
# COMPACT_ATOMS: atom_id res chain seq x y z
N MET A 1 -8.99 -3.55 -32.99
CA MET A 1 -8.00 -4.08 -32.04
C MET A 1 -8.17 -5.58 -31.96
N LYS A 2 -7.13 -6.36 -32.24
CA LYS A 2 -7.16 -7.83 -32.09
C LYS A 2 -6.24 -8.13 -30.92
N TYR A 3 -6.81 -8.60 -29.80
CA TYR A 3 -6.01 -8.99 -28.66
C TYR A 3 -4.98 -10.05 -29.08
N LYS A 4 -3.69 -9.79 -28.84
CA LYS A 4 -2.64 -10.82 -28.98
C LYS A 4 -2.69 -11.73 -27.77
N LYS A 5 -3.77 -12.51 -27.67
CA LYS A 5 -4.01 -13.44 -26.56
C LYS A 5 -2.85 -14.45 -26.50
N SER A 6 -2.03 -14.36 -25.46
CA SER A 6 -0.95 -15.31 -25.24
C SER A 6 -1.54 -16.69 -24.90
N PRO A 7 -0.92 -17.81 -25.30
CA PRO A 7 -1.30 -19.14 -24.81
C PRO A 7 -1.35 -19.21 -23.28
N LEU A 8 -0.47 -18.47 -22.60
CA LEU A 8 -0.46 -18.37 -21.14
C LEU A 8 -1.68 -17.61 -20.61
N ASP A 9 -2.11 -16.55 -21.29
CA ASP A 9 -3.34 -15.82 -20.92
C ASP A 9 -4.57 -16.72 -21.08
N SER A 10 -4.68 -17.46 -22.18
CA SER A 10 -5.76 -18.42 -22.39
C SER A 10 -5.80 -19.50 -21.32
N PHE A 11 -4.64 -20.07 -21.00
CA PHE A 11 -4.51 -21.06 -19.93
C PHE A 11 -4.95 -20.47 -18.58
N LEU A 12 -4.44 -19.28 -18.23
CA LEU A 12 -4.76 -18.63 -16.96
C LEU A 12 -6.24 -18.26 -16.87
N GLN A 13 -6.84 -17.73 -17.94
CA GLN A 13 -8.28 -17.44 -17.99
C GLN A 13 -9.12 -18.70 -17.74
N GLN A 14 -8.74 -19.83 -18.34
CA GLN A 14 -9.44 -21.10 -18.08
C GLN A 14 -9.31 -21.50 -16.61
N ARG A 15 -8.09 -21.44 -16.05
CA ARG A 15 -7.86 -21.77 -14.63
C ARG A 15 -8.63 -20.86 -13.68
N ILE A 16 -8.69 -19.55 -13.97
CA ILE A 16 -9.49 -18.59 -13.21
C ILE A 16 -10.97 -18.98 -13.30
N SER A 17 -11.48 -19.26 -14.50
CA SER A 17 -12.88 -19.65 -14.71
C SER A 17 -13.22 -20.93 -13.94
N ASP A 18 -12.36 -21.95 -14.01
CA ASP A 18 -12.55 -23.23 -13.31
C ASP A 18 -12.64 -23.05 -11.78
N ASN A 19 -11.98 -22.02 -11.23
CA ASN A 19 -11.86 -21.79 -9.78
C ASN A 19 -12.55 -20.50 -9.31
N ALA A 20 -13.34 -19.83 -10.16
CA ALA A 20 -13.82 -18.47 -9.92
C ALA A 20 -14.59 -18.33 -8.60
N ARG A 21 -15.41 -19.33 -8.26
CA ARG A 21 -16.18 -19.34 -7.01
C ARG A 21 -15.28 -19.40 -5.77
N GLU A 22 -14.31 -20.30 -5.77
CA GLU A 22 -13.38 -20.48 -4.65
C GLU A 22 -12.51 -19.22 -4.48
N LEU A 23 -11.92 -18.73 -5.58
CA LEU A 23 -11.13 -17.51 -5.59
C LEU A 23 -11.91 -16.32 -5.04
N LYS A 24 -13.16 -16.12 -5.50
CA LYS A 24 -14.03 -15.05 -5.02
C LYS A 24 -14.31 -15.15 -3.53
N ASN A 25 -14.58 -16.35 -3.02
CA ASN A 25 -14.86 -16.55 -1.60
C ASN A 25 -13.62 -16.25 -0.74
N THR A 26 -12.46 -16.82 -1.08
CA THR A 26 -11.21 -16.56 -0.36
C THR A 26 -10.81 -15.08 -0.40
N LEU A 27 -10.95 -14.43 -1.55
CA LEU A 27 -10.66 -13.00 -1.67
C LEU A 27 -11.63 -12.15 -0.83
N ASN A 28 -12.92 -12.48 -0.79
CA ASN A 28 -13.88 -11.75 0.04
C ASN A 28 -13.60 -11.91 1.54
N GLU A 29 -13.28 -13.11 2.00
CA GLU A 29 -12.96 -13.36 3.42
C GLU A 29 -11.71 -12.59 3.85
N THR A 30 -10.66 -12.63 3.03
CA THR A 30 -9.43 -11.88 3.31
C THR A 30 -9.67 -10.38 3.22
N LEU A 31 -10.40 -9.88 2.22
CA LEU A 31 -10.77 -8.47 2.08
C LEU A 31 -11.55 -7.94 3.28
N GLN A 32 -12.48 -8.72 3.83
CA GLN A 32 -13.22 -8.30 5.03
C GLN A 32 -12.26 -8.08 6.21
N THR A 33 -11.31 -8.98 6.41
CA THR A 33 -10.29 -8.85 7.46
C THR A 33 -9.45 -7.58 7.26
N GLU A 34 -9.00 -7.32 6.02
CA GLU A 34 -8.24 -6.11 5.69
C GLU A 34 -9.07 -4.82 5.93
N GLN A 35 -10.37 -4.83 5.62
CA GLN A 35 -11.27 -3.69 5.85
C GLN A 35 -11.50 -3.42 7.34
N ASP A 36 -11.65 -4.48 8.15
CA ASP A 36 -11.79 -4.36 9.60
C ASP A 36 -10.51 -3.76 10.23
N CYS A 37 -9.34 -4.19 9.76
CA CYS A 37 -8.06 -3.59 10.15
C CYS A 37 -7.97 -2.10 9.77
N LEU A 38 -8.43 -1.73 8.56
CA LEU A 38 -8.44 -0.34 8.11
C LEU A 38 -9.31 0.55 9.00
N GLU A 39 -10.44 0.05 9.47
CA GLU A 39 -11.31 0.79 10.38
C GLU A 39 -10.62 1.07 11.73
N GLN A 40 -9.89 0.09 12.29
CA GLN A 40 -9.10 0.31 13.51
C GLN A 40 -7.97 1.33 13.31
N ILE A 41 -7.32 1.31 12.14
CA ILE A 41 -6.33 2.32 11.76
C ILE A 41 -6.99 3.70 11.69
N ARG A 42 -8.17 3.81 11.08
CA ARG A 42 -8.92 5.07 10.98
C ARG A 42 -9.23 5.66 12.36
N LEU A 43 -9.71 4.82 13.30
CA LEU A 43 -9.97 5.22 14.68
C LEU A 43 -8.70 5.75 15.36
N SER A 44 -7.57 5.05 15.17
CA SER A 44 -6.28 5.43 15.76
C SER A 44 -5.72 6.73 15.17
N LEU A 45 -5.86 6.94 13.85
CA LEU A 45 -5.52 8.19 13.19
C LEU A 45 -6.34 9.36 13.73
N ASN A 46 -7.65 9.17 13.89
CA ASN A 46 -8.55 10.18 14.43
C ASN A 46 -8.21 10.52 15.89
N HIS A 47 -7.88 9.50 16.69
CA HIS A 47 -7.42 9.69 18.06
C HIS A 47 -6.15 10.56 18.11
N CYS A 48 -5.14 10.26 17.28
CA CYS A 48 -3.91 11.05 17.21
C CYS A 48 -4.19 12.50 16.80
N LYS A 49 -4.98 12.71 15.74
CA LYS A 49 -5.34 14.06 15.23
C LYS A 49 -6.07 14.89 16.28
N LYS A 50 -7.03 14.29 16.99
CA LYS A 50 -7.78 14.97 18.06
C LYS A 50 -6.85 15.43 19.18
N ASN A 51 -5.99 14.54 19.68
CA ASN A 51 -5.06 14.89 20.76
C ASN A 51 -4.04 15.96 20.33
N ILE A 52 -3.54 15.91 19.09
CA ILE A 52 -2.66 16.97 18.56
C ILE A 52 -3.38 18.32 18.59
N ALA A 53 -4.62 18.39 18.12
CA ALA A 53 -5.40 19.62 18.12
C ALA A 53 -5.69 20.13 19.54
N ASP A 54 -5.99 19.23 20.48
CA ASP A 54 -6.22 19.60 21.88
C ASP A 54 -4.95 20.13 22.54
N ILE A 55 -3.80 19.49 22.30
CA ILE A 55 -2.50 19.98 22.78
C ILE A 55 -2.16 21.34 22.17
N GLU A 56 -2.39 21.55 20.87
CA GLU A 56 -2.17 22.84 20.21
C GLU A 56 -2.99 23.98 20.83
N ARG A 57 -4.21 23.68 21.31
CA ARG A 57 -5.01 24.66 22.06
C ARG A 57 -4.39 24.96 23.43
N GLN A 58 -3.81 23.97 24.10
CA GLN A 58 -3.15 24.15 25.39
C GLN A 58 -1.83 24.92 25.26
N VAL A 59 -1.02 24.63 24.23
CA VAL A 59 0.22 25.35 23.94
C VAL A 59 0.00 26.87 23.87
N LYS A 60 -1.10 27.31 23.25
CA LYS A 60 -1.47 28.74 23.15
C LYS A 60 -1.79 29.41 24.49
N LYS A 61 -2.10 28.63 25.53
CA LYS A 61 -2.56 29.13 26.85
C LYS A 61 -1.58 28.82 27.98
N CYS A 62 -0.60 27.95 27.73
CA CYS A 62 0.31 27.45 28.75
C CYS A 62 1.40 28.47 29.11
N SER A 63 2.01 28.31 30.28
CA SER A 63 3.16 29.13 30.67
C SER A 63 4.43 28.68 29.92
N LEU A 64 5.40 29.58 29.79
CA LEU A 64 6.71 29.27 29.17
C LEU A 64 7.39 28.05 29.81
N ALA A 65 7.23 27.85 31.12
CA ALA A 65 7.80 26.69 31.83
C ALA A 65 7.14 25.36 31.44
N SER A 66 5.86 25.38 31.07
CA SER A 66 5.11 24.17 30.68
C SER A 66 5.13 23.88 29.18
N LEU A 67 5.55 24.85 28.36
CA LEU A 67 5.61 24.73 26.90
C LEU A 67 6.42 23.52 26.41
N PRO A 68 7.63 23.22 26.95
CA PRO A 68 8.41 22.06 26.49
C PRO A 68 7.67 20.72 26.69
N VAL A 69 6.90 20.59 27.77
CA VAL A 69 6.12 19.38 28.08
C VAL A 69 5.02 19.17 27.04
N TYR A 70 4.28 20.23 26.68
CA TYR A 70 3.23 20.13 25.67
C TYR A 70 3.79 19.86 24.27
N GLU A 71 4.91 20.46 23.90
CA GLU A 71 5.57 20.17 22.63
C GLU A 71 6.09 18.74 22.56
N ALA A 72 6.63 18.19 23.65
CA ALA A 72 7.03 16.78 23.73
C ALA A 72 5.82 15.82 23.55
N LYS A 73 4.69 16.13 24.20
CA LYS A 73 3.43 15.37 24.02
C LYS A 73 2.92 15.43 22.59
N LYS A 74 2.94 16.63 21.98
CA LYS A 74 2.54 16.84 20.59
C LYS A 74 3.43 16.04 19.63
N ALA A 75 4.74 16.06 19.83
CA ALA A 75 5.69 15.29 19.03
C ALA A 75 5.41 13.79 19.12
N ALA A 76 5.19 13.25 20.32
CA ALA A 76 4.86 11.83 20.49
C ALA A 76 3.58 11.39 19.76
N PHE A 77 2.54 12.23 19.74
CA PHE A 77 1.34 11.96 18.94
C PHE A 77 1.58 12.11 17.42
N LYS A 78 2.46 13.01 16.97
CA LYS A 78 2.86 13.10 15.55
C LYS A 78 3.66 11.87 15.11
N ASP A 79 4.53 11.34 15.98
CA ASP A 79 5.24 10.10 15.74
C ASP A 79 4.26 8.93 15.58
N ASN A 80 3.28 8.81 16.47
CA ASN A 80 2.21 7.81 16.36
C ASN A 80 1.37 7.98 15.10
N LEU A 81 1.03 9.22 14.75
CA LEU A 81 0.32 9.52 13.51
C LEU A 81 1.12 9.05 12.29
N THR A 82 2.46 9.12 12.33
CA THR A 82 3.34 8.62 11.26
C THR A 82 3.27 7.09 11.16
N ILE A 83 3.32 6.38 12.30
CA ILE A 83 3.19 4.91 12.36
C ILE A 83 1.83 4.48 11.80
N TRP A 84 0.74 5.08 12.26
CA TRP A 84 -0.61 4.73 11.81
C TRP A 84 -0.85 5.06 10.33
N ASN A 85 -0.29 6.15 9.82
CA ASN A 85 -0.39 6.45 8.38
C ASN A 85 0.37 5.42 7.53
N MET A 86 1.55 4.99 7.96
CA MET A 86 2.28 3.93 7.26
C MET A 86 1.47 2.63 7.23
N LEU A 87 0.92 2.21 8.37
CA LEU A 87 0.02 1.06 8.45
C LEU A 87 -1.19 1.23 7.53
N GLY A 88 -1.81 2.40 7.51
CA GLY A 88 -2.92 2.71 6.61
C GLY A 88 -2.55 2.58 5.14
N HIS A 89 -1.36 3.01 4.74
CA HIS A 89 -0.88 2.83 3.37
C HIS A 89 -0.63 1.36 3.02
N ILE A 90 -0.06 0.57 3.95
CA ILE A 90 0.12 -0.88 3.76
C ILE A 90 -1.25 -1.55 3.59
N GLN A 91 -2.19 -1.22 4.48
CA GLN A 91 -3.53 -1.77 4.52
C GLN A 91 -4.31 -1.47 3.23
N MET A 92 -4.27 -0.21 2.76
CA MET A 92 -4.91 0.20 1.52
C MET A 92 -4.30 -0.51 0.31
N ALA A 93 -2.96 -0.60 0.22
CA ALA A 93 -2.30 -1.31 -0.88
C ALA A 93 -2.67 -2.80 -0.90
N SER A 94 -2.78 -3.43 0.26
CA SER A 94 -3.21 -4.83 0.41
C SER A 94 -4.64 -5.05 -0.09
N ILE A 95 -5.57 -4.14 0.27
CA ILE A 95 -6.96 -4.15 -0.20
C ILE A 95 -7.01 -3.98 -1.72
N GLU A 96 -6.29 -3.00 -2.25
CA GLU A 96 -6.26 -2.72 -3.70
C GLU A 96 -5.79 -3.94 -4.49
N MET A 97 -4.70 -4.60 -4.08
CA MET A 97 -4.20 -5.80 -4.78
C MET A 97 -5.23 -6.93 -4.77
N LYS A 98 -5.91 -7.15 -3.64
CA LYS A 98 -6.96 -8.17 -3.53
C LYS A 98 -8.19 -7.82 -4.35
N GLU A 99 -8.61 -6.55 -4.39
CA GLU A 99 -9.73 -6.10 -5.25
C GLU A 99 -9.39 -6.24 -6.73
N TYR A 100 -8.15 -5.94 -7.15
CA TYR A 100 -7.73 -6.19 -8.54
C TYR A 100 -7.77 -7.67 -8.89
N LEU A 101 -7.21 -8.55 -8.04
CA LEU A 101 -7.29 -10.00 -8.27
C LEU A 101 -8.74 -10.49 -8.32
N LYS A 102 -9.61 -9.97 -7.46
CA LYS A 102 -11.03 -10.32 -7.42
C LYS A 102 -11.75 -9.91 -8.70
N ARG A 103 -11.50 -8.70 -9.19
CA ARG A 103 -12.05 -8.21 -10.47
C ARG A 103 -11.53 -9.02 -11.66
N LEU A 104 -10.25 -9.39 -11.66
CA LEU A 104 -9.66 -10.28 -12.68
C LEU A 104 -10.15 -11.74 -12.58
N SER A 105 -10.75 -12.13 -11.46
CA SER A 105 -11.23 -13.49 -11.21
C SER A 105 -12.71 -13.71 -11.56
N VAL A 106 -13.28 -12.81 -12.37
CA VAL A 106 -14.68 -12.92 -12.83
C VAL A 106 -14.76 -13.88 -14.02
N GLU A 107 -15.73 -14.79 -13.97
CA GLU A 107 -16.05 -15.69 -15.07
C GLU A 107 -16.43 -14.88 -16.33
N ASN A 108 -15.76 -15.17 -17.44
CA ASN A 108 -15.97 -14.49 -18.73
C ASN A 108 -15.87 -12.96 -18.67
N ILE A 109 -14.88 -12.43 -17.95
CA ILE A 109 -14.58 -11.00 -17.92
C ILE A 109 -14.46 -10.41 -19.35
N ASP A 110 -15.09 -9.26 -19.56
CA ASP A 110 -14.98 -8.52 -20.82
C ASP A 110 -13.51 -8.10 -21.08
N GLU A 111 -13.09 -8.10 -22.35
CA GLU A 111 -11.69 -7.81 -22.70
C GLU A 111 -11.29 -6.37 -22.33
N TRP A 112 -12.18 -5.40 -22.48
CA TRP A 112 -11.90 -4.01 -22.12
C TRP A 112 -11.95 -3.80 -20.62
N GLU A 113 -12.87 -4.46 -19.92
CA GLU A 113 -12.88 -4.48 -18.47
C GLU A 113 -11.57 -5.06 -17.91
N GLN A 114 -11.11 -6.19 -18.44
CA GLN A 114 -9.84 -6.80 -18.03
C GLN A 114 -8.67 -5.82 -18.21
N ARG A 115 -8.59 -5.13 -19.35
CA ARG A 115 -7.52 -4.15 -19.64
C ARG A 115 -7.58 -2.95 -18.69
N ASP A 116 -8.77 -2.45 -18.40
CA ASP A 116 -8.93 -1.33 -17.48
C ASP A 116 -8.50 -1.72 -16.05
N VAL A 117 -8.84 -2.93 -15.61
CA VAL A 117 -8.39 -3.48 -14.32
C VAL A 117 -6.87 -3.63 -14.28
N ILE A 118 -6.25 -4.22 -15.31
CA ILE A 118 -4.80 -4.40 -15.39
C ILE A 118 -4.08 -3.05 -15.33
N LYS A 119 -4.46 -2.12 -16.21
CA LYS A 119 -3.88 -0.78 -16.26
C LYS A 119 -4.01 -0.05 -14.91
N SER A 120 -5.18 -0.12 -14.28
CA SER A 120 -5.41 0.47 -12.96
C SER A 120 -4.50 -0.14 -11.90
N ALA A 121 -4.30 -1.46 -11.92
CA ALA A 121 -3.40 -2.14 -11.00
C ALA A 121 -1.95 -1.66 -11.16
N TYR A 122 -1.46 -1.48 -12.39
CA TYR A 122 -0.11 -0.97 -12.64
C TYR A 122 0.06 0.44 -12.07
N THR A 123 -0.91 1.34 -12.30
CA THR A 123 -0.86 2.69 -11.72
C THR A 123 -0.90 2.66 -10.20
N ALA A 124 -1.77 1.85 -9.59
CA ALA A 124 -1.86 1.70 -8.15
C ALA A 124 -0.54 1.17 -7.54
N ILE A 125 0.07 0.15 -8.14
CA ILE A 125 1.37 -0.39 -7.72
C ILE A 125 2.46 0.69 -7.83
N TYR A 126 2.48 1.47 -8.91
CA TYR A 126 3.43 2.57 -9.08
C TYR A 126 3.34 3.59 -7.94
N GLU A 127 2.14 4.09 -7.65
CA GLU A 127 1.92 5.15 -6.67
C GLU A 127 2.11 4.64 -5.23
N THR A 128 1.53 3.49 -4.91
CA THR A 128 1.60 2.93 -3.55
C THR A 128 3.01 2.44 -3.21
N SER A 129 3.74 1.83 -4.14
CA SER A 129 5.10 1.33 -3.86
C SER A 129 6.06 2.46 -3.49
N LYS A 130 5.98 3.61 -4.19
CA LYS A 130 6.75 4.81 -3.84
C LYS A 130 6.36 5.30 -2.44
N LYS A 131 5.06 5.41 -2.17
CA LYS A 131 4.57 5.89 -0.87
C LYS A 131 5.04 5.01 0.28
N LEU A 132 5.02 3.68 0.11
CA LEU A 132 5.49 2.72 1.10
C LEU A 132 7.00 2.79 1.32
N VAL A 133 7.82 2.99 0.27
CA VAL A 133 9.27 3.19 0.44
C VAL A 133 9.56 4.44 1.29
N ASP A 134 8.85 5.54 1.03
CA ASP A 134 9.02 6.80 1.75
C ASP A 134 8.59 6.70 3.22
N THR A 135 7.40 6.14 3.48
CA THR A 135 6.85 6.04 4.84
C THR A 135 7.65 5.06 5.71
N THR A 136 8.07 3.92 5.16
CA THR A 136 8.95 2.98 5.88
C THR A 136 10.32 3.58 6.19
N GLY A 137 10.84 4.45 5.31
CA GLY A 137 12.06 5.21 5.59
C GLY A 137 11.92 6.15 6.79
N ASN A 138 10.78 6.81 6.94
CA ASN A 138 10.50 7.66 8.10
C ASN A 138 10.40 6.85 9.40
N ILE A 139 9.88 5.62 9.34
CA ILE A 139 9.80 4.75 10.52
C ILE A 139 11.16 4.24 10.97
N ILE A 140 12.08 3.95 10.04
CA ILE A 140 13.46 3.63 10.43
C ILE A 140 14.09 4.80 11.19
N LYS A 141 13.89 6.05 10.73
CA LYS A 141 14.38 7.24 11.44
C LYS A 141 13.77 7.37 12.84
N PHE A 142 12.46 7.13 12.98
CA PHE A 142 11.78 7.11 14.26
C PHE A 142 12.39 6.07 15.22
N ILE A 143 12.58 4.84 14.74
CA ILE A 143 13.17 3.75 15.55
C ILE A 143 14.60 4.12 15.96
N GLN A 144 15.45 4.54 15.02
CA GLN A 144 16.84 4.89 15.31
C GLN A 144 16.96 6.04 16.32
N HIS A 145 16.04 7.00 16.28
CA HIS A 145 16.08 8.16 17.16
C HIS A 145 15.58 7.85 18.59
N TYR A 146 14.47 7.13 18.73
CA TYR A 146 13.83 6.92 20.04
C TYR A 146 14.08 5.53 20.65
N PHE A 147 14.43 4.54 19.83
CA PHE A 147 14.59 3.14 20.21
C PHE A 147 15.84 2.53 19.55
N PRO A 148 17.05 3.10 19.79
CA PRO A 148 18.27 2.67 19.09
C PRO A 148 18.67 1.21 19.36
N SER A 149 18.18 0.62 20.46
CA SER A 149 18.41 -0.79 20.81
C SER A 149 17.37 -1.76 20.22
N TYR A 150 16.33 -1.26 19.54
CA TYR A 150 15.31 -2.11 18.94
C TYR A 150 15.83 -2.74 17.65
N ASP A 151 15.76 -4.07 17.56
CA ASP A 151 16.11 -4.78 16.33
C ASP A 151 14.97 -4.66 15.30
N TYR A 152 15.18 -3.80 14.31
CA TYR A 152 14.29 -3.63 13.16
C TYR A 152 14.79 -4.37 11.90
N GLY A 153 15.71 -5.33 12.04
CA GLY A 153 16.34 -6.04 10.91
C GLY A 153 15.33 -6.65 9.94
N THR A 154 14.31 -7.34 10.45
CA THR A 154 13.24 -7.95 9.63
C THR A 154 12.44 -6.89 8.85
N PHE A 155 12.16 -5.74 9.48
CA PHE A 155 11.49 -4.61 8.82
C PHE A 155 12.37 -3.99 7.73
N ALA A 156 13.67 -3.83 8.00
CA ALA A 156 14.63 -3.31 7.01
C ALA A 156 14.76 -4.24 5.79
N VAL A 157 14.76 -5.56 6.00
CA VAL A 157 14.76 -6.56 4.92
C VAL A 157 13.50 -6.45 4.06
N ALA A 158 12.31 -6.36 4.67
CA ALA A 158 11.06 -6.20 3.92
C ALA A 158 11.03 -4.88 3.12
N LYS A 159 11.51 -3.77 3.70
CA LYS A 159 11.67 -2.50 2.97
C LYS A 159 12.63 -2.62 1.79
N LYS A 160 13.74 -3.35 1.94
CA LYS A 160 14.72 -3.56 0.87
C LYS A 160 14.12 -4.38 -0.27
N GLU A 161 13.32 -5.40 0.05
CA GLU A 161 12.58 -6.18 -0.94
C GLU A 161 11.59 -5.32 -1.72
N LEU A 162 10.79 -4.49 -1.03
CA LEU A 162 9.91 -3.50 -1.65
C LEU A 162 10.67 -2.53 -2.57
N THR A 163 11.81 -2.04 -2.11
CA THR A 163 12.65 -1.09 -2.88
C THR A 163 13.16 -1.76 -4.16
N ARG A 164 13.66 -3.00 -4.06
CA ARG A 164 14.13 -3.78 -5.21
C ARG A 164 13.00 -4.07 -6.20
N PHE A 165 11.84 -4.52 -5.71
CA PHE A 165 10.66 -4.74 -6.55
C PHE A 165 10.32 -3.47 -7.34
N ARG A 166 10.32 -2.32 -6.67
CA ARG A 166 10.05 -1.04 -7.31
C ARG A 166 11.10 -0.72 -8.38
N GLU A 167 12.38 -0.83 -8.06
CA GLU A 167 13.48 -0.57 -9.02
C GLU A 167 13.36 -1.43 -10.27
N GLN A 168 13.09 -2.73 -10.11
CA GLN A 168 12.95 -3.69 -11.21
C GLN A 168 11.75 -3.40 -12.10
N ASN A 169 10.64 -2.92 -11.54
CA ASN A 169 9.39 -2.70 -12.27
C ASN A 169 9.15 -1.23 -12.67
N THR A 170 10.00 -0.28 -12.25
CA THR A 170 9.76 1.15 -12.45
C THR A 170 9.56 1.52 -13.92
N ALA A 171 10.34 0.94 -14.83
CA ALA A 171 10.25 1.26 -16.26
C ALA A 171 8.87 0.92 -16.81
N GLU A 172 8.40 -0.32 -16.60
CA GLU A 172 7.12 -0.79 -17.13
C GLU A 172 5.93 -0.12 -16.42
N LEU A 173 5.98 0.03 -15.10
CA LEU A 173 4.95 0.76 -14.35
C LEU A 173 4.81 2.22 -14.82
N THR A 174 5.95 2.89 -15.10
CA THR A 174 5.96 4.26 -15.63
C THR A 174 5.40 4.30 -17.05
N ARG A 175 5.79 3.33 -17.89
CA ARG A 175 5.32 3.19 -19.28
C ARG A 175 3.81 3.08 -19.35
N VAL A 176 3.19 2.22 -18.53
CA VAL A 176 1.73 2.07 -18.49
C VAL A 176 1.05 3.33 -17.96
N ARG A 177 1.51 3.85 -16.82
CA ARG A 177 0.94 5.04 -16.17
C ARG A 177 0.96 6.27 -17.09
N ASN A 178 2.09 6.51 -17.75
CA ASN A 178 2.26 7.69 -18.60
C ASN A 178 1.70 7.47 -19.99
N GLY A 179 1.67 6.23 -20.48
CA GLY A 179 1.21 5.92 -21.83
C GLY A 179 -0.30 5.82 -21.96
N ILE A 180 -1.00 5.15 -21.04
CA ILE A 180 -2.42 4.78 -21.27
C ILE A 180 -3.36 5.07 -20.10
N ASP A 181 -2.85 5.58 -18.98
CA ASP A 181 -3.66 5.85 -17.79
C ASP A 181 -3.67 7.32 -17.34
N ALA A 182 -2.75 7.72 -16.47
CA ALA A 182 -2.79 8.98 -15.72
C ALA A 182 -2.38 10.20 -16.56
N HIS A 183 -1.37 10.07 -17.42
CA HIS A 183 -0.90 11.19 -18.28
C HIS A 183 -1.31 11.03 -19.74
N ARG A 184 -1.32 9.78 -20.22
CA ARG A 184 -1.62 9.34 -21.59
C ARG A 184 -0.65 9.90 -22.64
N ASP A 185 -0.20 9.03 -23.55
CA ASP A 185 0.66 9.41 -24.67
C ASP A 185 -0.13 10.27 -25.67
N VAL A 186 0.53 11.16 -26.39
CA VAL A 186 -0.12 11.96 -27.43
C VAL A 186 -0.45 11.10 -28.66
N GLU A 187 0.38 10.09 -28.95
CA GLU A 187 0.22 9.21 -30.10
C GLU A 187 -0.74 8.06 -29.77
N VAL A 188 -1.92 8.08 -30.40
CA VAL A 188 -2.96 7.04 -30.18
C VAL A 188 -2.48 5.66 -30.62
N SER A 189 -1.63 5.56 -31.65
CA SER A 189 -1.02 4.29 -32.06
C SER A 189 -0.19 3.67 -30.94
N THR A 190 0.64 4.47 -30.26
CA THR A 190 1.40 4.04 -29.08
C THR A 190 0.47 3.57 -27.97
N GLN A 191 -0.65 4.27 -27.73
CA GLN A 191 -1.62 3.85 -26.72
C GLN A 191 -2.27 2.49 -27.06
N ILE A 192 -2.62 2.29 -28.34
CA ILE A 192 -3.18 1.03 -28.83
C ILE A 192 -2.17 -0.11 -28.62
N ASP A 193 -0.93 0.07 -29.05
CA ASP A 193 0.12 -0.94 -28.93
C ASP A 193 0.40 -1.30 -27.46
N LEU A 194 0.38 -0.31 -26.57
CA LEU A 194 0.53 -0.52 -25.13
C LEU A 194 -0.63 -1.34 -24.55
N ILE A 195 -1.88 -0.95 -24.84
CA ILE A 195 -3.07 -1.66 -24.34
C ILE A 195 -3.13 -3.09 -24.88
N GLU A 196 -2.81 -3.31 -26.16
CA GLU A 196 -2.81 -4.64 -26.76
C GLU A 196 -1.67 -5.53 -26.23
N GLY A 197 -0.60 -4.93 -25.71
CA GLY A 197 0.54 -5.62 -25.10
C GLY A 197 0.38 -5.93 -23.60
N LEU A 198 -0.71 -5.52 -22.95
CA LEU A 198 -0.97 -5.87 -21.55
C LEU A 198 -1.51 -7.29 -21.43
N HIS A 199 -0.69 -8.20 -20.92
CA HIS A 199 -1.05 -9.60 -20.70
C HIS A 199 -1.62 -9.86 -19.31
N LEU A 200 -2.64 -10.71 -19.23
CA LEU A 200 -3.28 -11.10 -17.97
C LEU A 200 -2.29 -11.81 -17.05
N ALA A 201 -1.52 -12.74 -17.58
CA ALA A 201 -0.59 -13.54 -16.77
C ALA A 201 0.49 -12.69 -16.11
N GLU A 202 1.05 -11.73 -16.86
CA GLU A 202 2.04 -10.78 -16.35
C GLU A 202 1.44 -9.87 -15.28
N ALA A 203 0.22 -9.38 -15.51
CA ALA A 203 -0.48 -8.54 -14.55
C ALA A 203 -0.81 -9.28 -13.25
N VAL A 204 -1.35 -10.49 -13.33
CA VAL A 204 -1.66 -11.31 -12.14
C VAL A 204 -0.38 -11.61 -11.36
N GLN A 205 0.71 -11.97 -12.03
CA GLN A 205 2.00 -12.20 -11.39
C GLN A 205 2.49 -10.93 -10.66
N LEU A 206 2.48 -9.78 -11.33
CA LEU A 206 2.90 -8.50 -10.77
C LEU A 206 2.07 -8.11 -9.53
N ILE A 207 0.75 -8.29 -9.58
CA ILE A 207 -0.16 -8.00 -8.47
C ILE A 207 0.12 -8.93 -7.28
N ILE A 208 0.32 -10.23 -7.53
CA ILE A 208 0.63 -11.21 -6.48
C ILE A 208 2.00 -10.91 -5.85
N ASP A 209 3.02 -10.66 -6.64
CA ASP A 209 4.37 -10.38 -6.15
C ASP A 209 4.39 -9.13 -5.27
N TYR A 210 3.75 -8.05 -5.72
CA TYR A 210 3.62 -6.85 -4.92
C TYR A 210 2.76 -7.07 -3.68
N GLY A 211 1.62 -7.74 -3.81
CA GLY A 211 0.72 -8.05 -2.70
C GLY A 211 1.40 -8.86 -1.60
N ASN A 212 2.25 -9.83 -1.97
CA ASN A 212 3.04 -10.61 -1.02
C ASN A 212 4.04 -9.75 -0.25
N ILE A 213 4.72 -8.82 -0.92
CA ILE A 213 5.62 -7.87 -0.28
C ILE A 213 4.86 -6.95 0.68
N VAL A 214 3.70 -6.45 0.28
CA VAL A 214 2.85 -5.59 1.11
C VAL A 214 2.35 -6.34 2.36
N ASN A 215 1.86 -7.57 2.21
CA ASN A 215 1.41 -8.39 3.34
C ASN A 215 2.55 -8.69 4.31
N LYS A 216 3.73 -9.03 3.78
CA LYS A 216 4.94 -9.24 4.57
C LYS A 216 5.31 -7.97 5.34
N LEU A 217 5.25 -6.80 4.67
CA LEU A 217 5.52 -5.51 5.29
C LEU A 217 4.53 -5.23 6.44
N GLY A 218 3.24 -5.53 6.27
CA GLY A 218 2.24 -5.42 7.32
C GLY A 218 2.58 -6.24 8.57
N ASN A 219 2.91 -7.52 8.38
CA ASN A 219 3.27 -8.43 9.46
C ASN A 219 4.48 -7.93 10.27
N VAL A 220 5.54 -7.49 9.59
CA VAL A 220 6.77 -7.03 10.25
C VAL A 220 6.65 -5.62 10.84
N THR A 221 5.61 -4.88 10.45
CA THR A 221 5.32 -3.55 10.98
C THR A 221 4.53 -3.60 12.28
N ASN A 222 3.70 -4.62 12.49
CA ASN A 222 2.78 -4.68 13.62
C ASN A 222 3.46 -4.44 15.00
N PRO A 223 4.66 -5.00 15.28
CA PRO A 223 5.37 -4.74 16.55
C PRO A 223 5.78 -3.27 16.77
N ILE A 224 5.87 -2.46 15.71
CA ILE A 224 6.27 -1.04 15.78
C ILE A 224 5.17 -0.20 16.46
N ILE A 225 3.92 -0.66 16.46
CA ILE A 225 2.82 -0.01 17.20
C ILE A 225 3.17 0.12 18.68
N GLU A 226 3.76 -0.92 19.27
CA GLU A 226 4.17 -0.91 20.68
C GLU A 226 5.24 0.15 20.97
N LEU A 227 6.14 0.42 20.02
CA LEU A 227 7.12 1.49 20.13
C LEU A 227 6.44 2.86 20.13
N GLY A 228 5.41 3.04 19.28
CA GLY A 228 4.56 4.22 19.31
C GLY A 228 3.89 4.43 20.67
N ILE A 229 3.36 3.37 21.27
CA ILE A 229 2.73 3.42 22.60
C ILE A 229 3.75 3.76 23.69
N LYS A 230 4.93 3.10 23.69
CA LYS A 230 6.03 3.41 24.62
C LYS A 230 6.47 4.86 24.50
N ARG A 231 6.52 5.39 23.27
CA ARG A 231 6.85 6.80 23.01
C ARG A 231 5.84 7.76 23.63
N LEU A 232 4.55 7.43 23.58
CA LEU A 232 3.49 8.21 24.24
C LEU A 232 3.62 8.13 25.75
N GLN A 233 3.80 6.94 26.32
CA GLN A 233 3.94 6.74 27.76
C GLN A 233 5.12 7.53 28.35
N ALA A 234 6.22 7.68 27.62
CA ALA A 234 7.36 8.49 28.07
C ALA A 234 7.07 10.00 28.16
N CYS A 235 5.98 10.48 27.53
CA CYS A 235 5.59 11.89 27.52
C CYS A 235 4.40 12.23 28.42
N PHE A 236 3.71 11.24 28.99
CA PHE A 236 2.47 11.40 29.76
C PHE A 236 2.64 10.85 31.17
#